data_AF-A0AAV3ZDI6-F1
#
_entry.id   AF-A0AAV3ZDI6-F1
#
_cell.length_a   1.000
_cell.length_b   1.000
_cell.length_c   1.000
_cell.angle_alpha   90.00
_cell.angle_beta   90.00
_cell.angle_gamma   90.00
#
_symmetry.space_group_name_H-M   'P 1'
#
loop_
_entity.id
_entity.type
_entity.pdbx_description
1 polymer ?
#
loop_
_entity_poly.entity_id
_entity_poly.type
_entity_poly.pdbx_seq_one_letter_code
_entity_poly.pdbx_strand_id
1 'polypeptide(L)'
;MRLEKRMQKAVQQSQQGHWTSLESALQRSLTWSEIWHMPPLRISFLIRAVYDLLPSNANLVWCGTKDDPICLLCQGKQTTEHVLCTCKVAISQSRCTW
;
A
#
# COMPACT_ATOMS: atom_id res chain seq x y z
N MET A 1 18.99 17.35 -5.26
CA MET A 1 18.22 18.54 -4.84
C MET A 1 16.69 18.44 -5.03
N ARG A 2 16.13 18.20 -6.24
CA ARG A 2 14.65 18.14 -6.43
C ARG A 2 13.98 16.89 -5.81
N LEU A 3 14.61 15.72 -5.95
CA LEU A 3 14.08 14.47 -5.41
C LEU A 3 14.10 14.46 -3.88
N GLU A 4 15.18 14.94 -3.27
CA GLU A 4 15.31 15.05 -1.82
C GLU A 4 14.19 15.89 -1.20
N LYS A 5 13.84 17.05 -1.80
CA LYS A 5 12.71 17.87 -1.35
C LYS A 5 11.37 17.13 -1.41
N ARG A 6 11.17 16.29 -2.44
CA ARG A 6 9.96 15.46 -2.57
C ARG A 6 9.93 14.35 -1.53
N MET A 7 11.07 13.71 -1.24
CA MET A 7 11.18 12.69 -0.20
C MET A 7 10.94 13.29 1.18
N GLN A 8 11.54 14.45 1.50
CA GLN A 8 11.29 15.18 2.74
C GLN A 8 9.80 15.48 2.93
N LYS A 9 9.13 15.97 1.87
CA LYS A 9 7.68 16.20 1.92
C LYS A 9 6.89 14.90 2.12
N ALA A 10 7.27 13.81 1.45
CA ALA A 10 6.61 12.53 1.62
C ALA A 10 6.72 12.01 3.06
N VAL A 11 7.91 12.09 3.67
CA VAL A 11 8.12 11.70 5.08
C VAL A 11 7.27 12.52 6.05
N GLN A 12 6.97 13.78 5.72
CA GLN A 12 6.08 14.63 6.52
C GLN A 12 4.58 14.26 6.36
N GLN A 13 4.22 13.48 5.34
CA GLN A 13 2.85 13.02 5.12
C GLN A 13 2.65 11.67 5.82
N SER A 14 2.17 11.68 7.06
CA SER A 14 2.06 10.47 7.90
C SER A 14 1.29 9.32 7.24
N GLN A 15 0.20 9.61 6.54
CA GLN A 15 -0.60 8.58 5.85
C GLN A 15 -0.11 8.33 4.42
N GLN A 16 -0.12 9.35 3.55
CA GLN A 16 0.21 9.16 2.12
C GLN A 16 1.71 8.96 1.86
N GLY A 17 2.54 9.22 2.86
CA GLY A 17 3.98 9.01 2.84
C GLY A 17 4.40 7.68 3.45
N HIS A 18 3.49 6.85 3.95
CA HIS A 18 3.84 5.60 4.63
C HIS A 18 4.64 4.61 3.74
N TRP A 19 4.60 4.77 2.41
CA TRP A 19 5.47 4.03 1.50
C TRP A 19 6.96 4.32 1.70
N THR A 20 7.35 5.43 2.33
CA THR A 20 8.76 5.71 2.63
C THR A 20 9.34 4.78 3.68
N SER A 21 8.51 4.14 4.52
CA SER A 21 8.92 3.18 5.55
C SER A 21 8.65 1.72 5.16
N LEU A 22 8.24 1.47 3.91
CA LEU A 22 7.86 0.14 3.44
C LEU A 22 9.10 -0.66 3.01
N GLU A 23 9.87 -1.16 3.98
CA GLU A 23 11.11 -1.91 3.72
C GLU A 23 10.87 -3.23 2.99
N SER A 24 9.70 -3.84 3.17
CA SER A 24 9.33 -5.13 2.58
C SER A 24 8.90 -5.03 1.11
N ALA A 25 8.67 -3.82 0.58
CA ALA A 25 8.26 -3.65 -0.81
C ALA A 25 9.45 -3.74 -1.75
N LEU A 26 9.32 -4.56 -2.80
CA LEU A 26 10.29 -4.60 -3.87
C LEU A 26 10.41 -3.22 -4.52
N GLN A 27 11.63 -2.71 -4.63
CA GLN A 27 11.93 -1.60 -5.52
C GLN A 27 11.68 -2.04 -6.96
N ARG A 28 10.52 -1.68 -7.50
CA ARG A 28 10.17 -1.90 -8.90
C ARG A 28 10.21 -0.58 -9.65
N SER A 29 11.04 -0.49 -10.68
CA SER A 29 10.94 0.57 -11.68
C SER A 29 9.95 0.14 -12.77
N LEU A 30 9.04 1.04 -13.13
CA LEU A 30 8.14 0.86 -14.27
C LEU A 30 8.62 1.75 -15.41
N THR A 31 8.85 1.15 -16.56
CA THR A 31 9.14 1.87 -17.80
C THR A 31 7.87 2.50 -18.34
N TRP A 32 8.03 3.57 -19.13
CA TRP A 32 6.89 4.22 -19.78
C TRP A 32 6.11 3.28 -20.70
N SER A 33 6.83 2.38 -21.39
CA SER A 33 6.22 1.35 -22.23
C SER A 33 5.36 0.38 -21.41
N GLU A 34 5.84 -0.10 -20.27
CA GLU A 34 5.03 -0.96 -19.38
C GLU A 34 3.75 -0.27 -18.93
N ILE A 35 3.81 1.02 -18.58
CA ILE A 35 2.64 1.79 -18.15
C ILE A 35 1.62 1.90 -19.28
N TRP A 36 2.06 2.19 -20.52
CA TRP A 36 1.16 2.31 -21.67
C TRP A 36 0.40 1.02 -22.01
N HIS A 37 1.03 -0.13 -21.83
CA HIS A 37 0.42 -1.43 -22.12
C HIS A 37 -0.31 -2.02 -20.91
N MET A 38 -0.30 -1.33 -19.77
CA MET A 38 -0.91 -1.82 -18.55
C MET A 38 -2.43 -1.54 -18.53
N PRO A 39 -3.26 -2.50 -18.08
CA PRO A 39 -4.68 -2.24 -17.87
C PRO A 39 -4.89 -1.05 -16.93
N PRO A 40 -5.82 -0.12 -17.24
CA PRO A 40 -6.04 1.09 -16.42
C PRO A 40 -6.29 0.80 -14.93
N LEU A 41 -7.02 -0.29 -14.63
CA LEU A 41 -7.29 -0.72 -13.25
C LEU A 41 -6.02 -1.13 -12.51
N ARG A 42 -5.05 -1.75 -13.19
CA ARG A 42 -3.77 -2.14 -12.59
C ARG A 42 -2.91 -0.91 -12.28
N ILE A 43 -2.90 0.08 -13.17
CA ILE A 43 -2.22 1.37 -12.91
C ILE A 43 -2.85 2.07 -11.70
N SER A 44 -4.19 2.16 -11.68
CA SER A 44 -4.92 2.78 -10.56
C SER A 44 -4.63 2.09 -9.23
N PHE A 45 -4.63 0.76 -9.23
CA PHE A 45 -4.29 -0.05 -8.07
C PHE A 45 -2.87 0.24 -7.58
N LEU A 46 -1.87 0.23 -8.47
CA LEU A 46 -0.47 0.47 -8.11
C LEU A 46 -0.27 1.87 -7.51
N ILE A 47 -0.84 2.91 -8.12
CA ILE A 47 -0.75 4.28 -7.59
C ILE A 47 -1.39 4.35 -6.19
N ARG A 48 -2.58 3.76 -6.01
CA ARG A 48 -3.26 3.74 -4.72
C ARG A 48 -2.52 2.91 -3.67
N ALA A 49 -1.88 1.81 -4.06
CA ALA A 49 -1.06 1.00 -3.15
C ALA A 49 0.16 1.78 -2.64
N VAL A 50 0.84 2.51 -3.54
CA VAL A 50 2.00 3.34 -3.17
C VAL A 50 1.59 4.48 -2.25
N TYR A 51 0.47 5.16 -2.48
CA TYR A 51 0.07 6.28 -1.62
C TYR A 51 -0.76 5.88 -0.40
N ASP A 52 -0.82 4.59 -0.07
CA ASP A 52 -1.64 4.04 1.02
C ASP A 52 -3.10 4.53 0.97
N LEU A 53 -3.69 4.46 -0.23
CA LEU A 53 -5.07 4.87 -0.52
C LEU A 53 -5.98 3.67 -0.83
N LEU A 54 -5.48 2.45 -0.69
CA LEU A 54 -6.31 1.25 -0.83
C LEU A 54 -7.28 1.13 0.36
N PRO A 55 -8.44 0.48 0.19
CA PRO A 55 -9.44 0.33 1.24
C PRO A 55 -9.02 -0.72 2.29
N SER A 56 -7.87 -0.52 2.94
CA SER A 56 -7.46 -1.26 4.13
C SER A 56 -8.29 -0.81 5.34
N ASN A 57 -8.53 -1.67 6.34
CA ASN A 57 -9.29 -1.23 7.51
C ASN A 57 -8.62 -0.04 8.21
N ALA A 58 -7.29 0.07 8.22
CA ALA A 58 -6.60 1.24 8.73
C ALA A 58 -7.03 2.54 8.00
N ASN A 59 -7.11 2.50 6.67
CA ASN A 59 -7.54 3.66 5.88
C ASN A 59 -9.05 3.93 6.03
N LEU A 60 -9.86 2.88 6.16
CA LEU A 60 -11.30 3.04 6.40
C LEU A 60 -11.59 3.66 7.76
N VAL A 61 -10.80 3.33 8.79
CA VAL A 61 -10.88 3.99 10.11
C VAL A 61 -10.45 5.44 10.02
N TRP A 62 -9.35 5.72 9.31
CA TRP A 62 -8.92 7.10 9.08
C TRP A 62 -9.98 7.94 8.34
N CYS A 63 -10.69 7.34 7.38
CA CYS A 63 -11.82 7.95 6.68
C CYS A 63 -13.13 7.99 7.49
N GLY A 64 -13.17 7.50 8.73
CA GLY A 64 -14.38 7.43 9.55
C GLY A 64 -15.47 6.48 9.03
N THR A 65 -15.10 5.54 8.15
CA THR A 65 -16.02 4.54 7.57
C THR A 65 -16.10 3.26 8.40
N LYS A 66 -15.12 3.03 9.28
CA LYS A 66 -15.03 1.84 10.13
C LYS A 66 -14.49 2.23 11.50
N ASP A 67 -14.85 1.47 12.53
CA ASP A 67 -14.41 1.77 13.90
C ASP A 67 -13.02 1.18 14.20
N ASP A 68 -12.75 -0.05 13.76
CA ASP A 68 -11.53 -0.78 14.12
C ASP A 68 -10.66 -1.19 12.92
N PRO A 69 -9.32 -1.02 13.01
CA PRO A 69 -8.40 -1.36 11.93
C PRO A 69 -8.00 -2.85 11.94
N ILE A 70 -8.78 -3.74 12.57
CA ILE A 70 -8.38 -5.13 12.84
C ILE A 70 -8.56 -6.01 11.58
N CYS A 71 -7.59 -6.88 11.32
CA CYS A 71 -7.66 -7.91 10.28
C CYS A 71 -8.52 -9.09 10.77
N LEU A 72 -9.56 -9.44 10.02
CA LEU A 72 -10.46 -10.56 10.39
C LEU A 72 -9.76 -11.93 10.34
N LEU A 73 -8.66 -12.06 9.59
CA LEU A 73 -7.95 -13.33 9.43
C LEU A 73 -6.96 -13.59 10.57
N CYS A 74 -6.15 -12.60 10.92
CA CYS A 74 -5.04 -12.78 11.87
C CYS A 74 -5.16 -11.90 13.13
N GLN A 75 -6.23 -11.14 13.28
CA GLN A 75 -6.52 -10.23 14.40
C GLN A 75 -5.46 -9.12 14.63
N GLY A 76 -4.54 -8.91 13.69
CA GLY A 76 -3.55 -7.82 13.72
C GLY A 76 -4.08 -6.52 13.10
N LYS A 77 -3.31 -5.43 13.17
CA LYS A 77 -3.65 -4.18 12.47
C LYS A 77 -3.56 -4.38 10.95
N GLN A 78 -4.66 -4.14 10.24
CA GLN A 78 -4.78 -4.28 8.79
C GLN A 78 -4.41 -2.97 8.07
N THR A 79 -3.12 -2.79 7.82
CA THR A 79 -2.59 -1.76 6.92
C THR A 79 -2.61 -2.24 5.46
N THR A 80 -2.31 -1.36 4.50
CA THR A 80 -2.15 -1.76 3.10
C THR A 80 -1.02 -2.79 2.93
N GLU A 81 0.12 -2.58 3.58
CA GLU A 81 1.21 -3.58 3.64
C GLU A 81 0.73 -4.93 4.17
N HIS A 82 -0.11 -4.91 5.21
CA HIS A 82 -0.65 -6.12 5.80
C HIS A 82 -1.48 -6.94 4.81
N VAL A 83 -2.43 -6.30 4.13
CA VAL A 83 -3.32 -6.96 3.17
C VAL A 83 -2.54 -7.47 1.97
N LEU A 84 -1.54 -6.71 1.54
CA LEU A 84 -0.72 -7.05 0.40
C LEU A 84 0.25 -8.17 0.77
N CYS A 85 1.23 -7.91 1.64
CA CYS A 85 2.44 -8.72 1.73
C CYS A 85 2.68 -9.44 3.06
N THR A 86 2.07 -9.03 4.18
CA THR A 86 2.53 -9.47 5.52
C THR A 86 1.49 -10.18 6.38
N CYS A 87 0.26 -10.39 5.89
CA CYS A 87 -0.74 -11.18 6.61
C CYS A 87 -0.33 -12.66 6.72
N LYS A 88 0.12 -13.07 7.91
CA LYS A 88 0.59 -14.45 8.20
C LYS A 88 -0.39 -15.54 7.75
N VAL A 89 -1.68 -15.31 7.96
CA VAL A 89 -2.75 -16.26 7.60
C VAL A 89 -3.01 -16.27 6.09
N ALA A 90 -2.95 -15.10 5.43
CA ALA A 90 -3.15 -15.04 3.98
C ALA A 90 -1.98 -15.70 3.23
N ILE A 91 -0.76 -15.51 3.72
CA ILE A 91 0.46 -16.13 3.17
C ILE A 91 0.42 -17.65 3.36
N SER A 92 0.11 -18.13 4.57
CA SER A 92 0.04 -19.58 4.83
C SER A 92 -1.04 -20.30 4.03
N GLN A 93 -2.12 -19.58 3.68
CA GLN A 93 -3.20 -20.09 2.83
C GLN A 93 -2.98 -19.82 1.33
N SER A 94 -1.82 -19.31 0.94
CA SER A 94 -1.48 -18.98 -0.46
C SER A 94 -2.51 -18.06 -1.16
N ARG A 95 -3.13 -17.15 -0.41
CA ARG A 95 -4.12 -16.20 -0.95
C ARG A 95 -3.50 -15.00 -1.64
N CYS A 96 -2.26 -14.66 -1.31
CA CYS A 96 -1.51 -13.60 -1.98
C CYS A 96 -0.94 -14.16 -3.30
N THR A 97 -1.62 -13.87 -4.41
CA THR A 97 -1.17 -14.21 -5.77
C THR A 97 -0.84 -12.91 -6.50
N TRP A 98 0.39 -12.80 -7.00
CA TRP A 98 0.97 -11.57 -7.55
C TRP A 98 1.26 -11.67 -9.04
#